data_AF-A0A7V7WQN3-F1
#
_entry.id   AF-A0A7V7WQN3-F1
#
_cell.length_a   1.000
_cell.length_b   1.000
_cell.length_c   1.000
_cell.angle_alpha   90.00
_cell.angle_beta   90.00
_cell.angle_gamma   90.00
#
_symmetry.space_group_name_H-M   'P 1'
#
loop_
_entity.id
_entity.type
_entity.pdbx_description
1 polymer ?
#
loop_
_entity_poly.entity_id
_entity_poly.type
_entity_poly.pdbx_seq_one_letter_code
_entity_poly.pdbx_strand_id
1 'polypeptide(L)'
;PQDGRIRLRTQGKEIDLRVSTVPTMHGESVVMRILDKGGVALDFERLGFDDDVLEAFLSVLDQPHGILLVTGPTGSGKTTTLYTALDRLNKPEVKILTVEDPVEYQMPGINQIQVKPQINLSFANALRSIVRQDPDVIMVGEIRDLETAQIAVQSALTGHMVLSTVHTNDAPSTVNRLLDMGVDDYLLTSTVNGILAQRLVRTLCTSCRKPYVAVPELVEQMGLHRFSKAPEIVLYHPGGCEFCSGTGFIGRVSIMEMLPMSDPIRSLVMRHAGATELRAEAVKEGMLTMYENGLRKAVRGVTTFEEVLRVTREG
;
A
#
# COMPACT_ATOMS: atom_id res chain seq x y z
N PRO A 1 30.82 1.06 -4.24
CA PRO A 1 29.59 0.31 -3.92
C PRO A 1 29.27 -0.62 -5.10
N GLN A 2 28.75 -1.81 -4.85
CA GLN A 2 28.38 -2.77 -5.89
C GLN A 2 27.02 -3.39 -5.59
N ASP A 3 26.21 -3.60 -6.61
CA ASP A 3 24.91 -4.27 -6.49
C ASP A 3 24.89 -5.51 -7.40
N GLY A 4 24.32 -6.60 -6.89
CA GLY A 4 24.30 -7.90 -7.56
C GLY A 4 23.05 -8.71 -7.25
N ARG A 5 22.82 -9.75 -8.06
CA ARG A 5 21.68 -10.67 -7.90
C ARG A 5 22.17 -12.11 -7.98
N ILE A 6 21.73 -12.95 -7.04
CA ILE A 6 22.08 -14.38 -6.99
C ILE A 6 20.77 -15.18 -6.99
N ARG A 7 20.57 -16.02 -8.01
CA ARG A 7 19.47 -17.00 -8.03
C ARG A 7 19.96 -18.31 -7.45
N LEU A 8 19.28 -18.80 -6.43
CA LEU A 8 19.68 -20.01 -5.71
C LEU A 8 18.46 -20.91 -5.52
N ARG A 9 18.64 -22.23 -5.71
CA ARG A 9 17.60 -23.22 -5.43
C ARG A 9 18.01 -24.00 -4.19
N THR A 10 17.23 -23.91 -3.12
CA THR A 10 17.50 -24.60 -1.85
C THR A 10 16.22 -25.18 -1.27
N GLN A 11 16.29 -26.42 -0.74
CA GLN A 11 15.13 -27.14 -0.18
C GLN A 11 13.89 -27.14 -1.09
N GLY A 12 14.10 -27.23 -2.41
CA GLY A 12 13.01 -27.22 -3.40
C GLY A 12 12.41 -25.84 -3.72
N LYS A 13 12.80 -24.78 -3.00
CA LYS A 13 12.39 -23.40 -3.25
C LYS A 13 13.39 -22.64 -4.11
N GLU A 14 12.89 -21.81 -5.01
CA GLU A 14 13.71 -20.80 -5.68
C GLU A 14 13.78 -19.53 -4.83
N ILE A 15 14.99 -19.14 -4.45
CA ILE A 15 15.28 -17.93 -3.70
C ILE A 15 16.10 -17.01 -4.59
N ASP A 16 15.76 -15.73 -4.53
CA ASP A 16 16.49 -14.68 -5.21
C ASP A 16 17.10 -13.72 -4.19
N LEU A 17 18.42 -13.56 -4.22
CA LEU A 17 19.13 -12.69 -3.30
C LEU A 17 19.53 -11.41 -4.03
N ARG A 18 19.17 -10.26 -3.47
CA ARG A 18 19.78 -8.98 -3.84
C ARG A 18 20.93 -8.69 -2.88
N VAL A 19 22.11 -8.46 -3.43
CA VAL A 19 23.35 -8.19 -2.68
C VAL A 19 23.76 -6.75 -2.94
N SER A 20 24.05 -6.00 -1.89
CA SER A 20 24.61 -4.66 -1.99
C SER A 20 25.86 -4.57 -1.13
N THR A 21 26.96 -4.06 -1.69
CA THR A 21 28.22 -3.81 -0.98
C THR A 21 28.54 -2.33 -0.96
N VAL A 22 29.02 -1.84 0.17
CA VAL A 22 29.48 -0.45 0.34
C VAL A 22 30.83 -0.46 1.06
N PRO A 23 31.85 0.25 0.53
CA PRO A 23 33.12 0.39 1.24
C PRO A 23 32.92 1.21 2.51
N THR A 24 33.50 0.73 3.61
CA THR A 24 33.50 1.35 4.94
C THR A 24 34.94 1.51 5.41
N MET A 25 35.15 2.25 6.51
CA MET A 25 36.48 2.46 7.09
C MET A 25 37.23 1.16 7.45
N HIS A 26 36.51 0.06 7.69
CA HIS A 26 37.07 -1.20 8.16
C HIS A 26 36.87 -2.37 7.20
N GLY A 27 36.59 -2.10 5.92
CA GLY A 27 36.32 -3.13 4.89
C GLY A 27 35.01 -2.86 4.16
N GLU A 28 34.38 -3.88 3.58
CA GLU A 28 33.09 -3.74 2.91
C GLU A 28 31.93 -4.18 3.82
N SER A 29 30.88 -3.36 3.89
CA SER A 29 29.59 -3.79 4.42
C SER A 29 28.80 -4.49 3.33
N VAL A 30 28.25 -5.67 3.62
CA VAL A 30 27.45 -6.46 2.68
C VAL A 30 26.07 -6.68 3.25
N VAL A 31 25.03 -6.28 2.52
CA VAL A 31 23.64 -6.56 2.84
C VAL A 31 23.07 -7.53 1.81
N MET A 32 22.52 -8.65 2.29
CA MET A 32 21.78 -9.60 1.46
C MET A 32 20.30 -9.56 1.80
N ARG A 33 19.47 -9.19 0.83
CA ARG A 33 18.02 -9.24 0.95
C ARG A 33 17.50 -10.50 0.27
N ILE A 34 16.84 -11.35 1.04
CA ILE A 34 16.18 -12.55 0.55
C ILE A 34 14.84 -12.16 -0.04
N LEU A 35 14.62 -12.52 -1.31
CA LEU A 35 13.33 -12.48 -1.97
C LEU A 35 12.89 -13.92 -2.18
N ASP A 36 11.91 -14.36 -1.38
CA ASP A 36 11.25 -15.64 -1.61
C ASP A 36 10.31 -15.48 -2.80
N LYS A 37 10.59 -16.20 -3.89
CA LYS A 37 9.70 -16.23 -5.07
C LYS A 37 8.52 -17.17 -4.88
N GLY A 38 8.48 -17.93 -3.79
CA GLY A 38 7.34 -18.75 -3.40
C GLY A 38 6.12 -17.86 -3.20
N GLY A 39 5.14 -18.02 -4.10
CA GLY A 39 3.96 -17.16 -4.25
C GLY A 39 3.48 -16.52 -2.96
N VAL A 40 3.68 -15.21 -2.85
CA VAL A 40 2.90 -14.40 -1.93
C VAL A 40 1.45 -14.68 -2.30
N ALA A 41 0.66 -15.23 -1.37
CA ALA A 41 -0.75 -15.41 -1.61
C ALA A 41 -1.37 -14.02 -1.83
N LEU A 42 -1.75 -13.74 -3.07
CA LEU A 42 -2.37 -12.49 -3.49
C LEU A 42 -3.84 -12.55 -3.10
N ASP A 43 -4.10 -12.21 -1.85
CA ASP A 43 -5.41 -12.35 -1.24
C ASP A 43 -5.65 -11.18 -0.29
N PHE A 44 -6.72 -10.42 -0.55
CA PHE A 44 -7.01 -9.20 0.20
C PHE A 44 -7.28 -9.46 1.69
N GLU A 45 -7.91 -10.59 2.03
CA GLU A 45 -8.17 -10.97 3.42
C GLU A 45 -6.85 -11.19 4.18
N ARG A 46 -5.90 -11.92 3.59
CA ARG A 46 -4.56 -12.13 4.15
C ARG A 46 -3.73 -10.86 4.27
N LEU A 47 -3.95 -9.88 3.39
CA LEU A 47 -3.34 -8.55 3.52
C LEU A 47 -3.93 -7.75 4.69
N GLY A 48 -5.08 -8.17 5.20
CA GLY A 48 -5.78 -7.53 6.32
C GLY A 48 -6.72 -6.42 5.87
N PHE A 49 -7.30 -6.51 4.69
CA PHE A 49 -8.46 -5.67 4.36
C PHE A 49 -9.62 -6.05 5.30
N ASP A 50 -10.18 -5.06 5.99
CA ASP A 50 -11.48 -5.20 6.64
C ASP A 50 -12.59 -5.03 5.58
N ASP A 51 -13.76 -5.63 5.79
CA ASP A 51 -14.84 -5.67 4.78
C ASP A 51 -15.21 -4.28 4.22
N ASP A 52 -15.29 -3.26 5.09
CA ASP A 52 -15.62 -1.88 4.71
C ASP A 52 -14.54 -1.24 3.82
N VAL A 53 -13.27 -1.46 4.17
CA VAL A 53 -12.14 -0.98 3.36
C VAL A 53 -12.06 -1.74 2.05
N LEU A 54 -12.32 -3.05 2.06
CA LEU A 54 -12.31 -3.89 0.86
C LEU A 54 -13.42 -3.48 -0.11
N GLU A 55 -14.63 -3.29 0.38
CA GLU A 55 -15.77 -2.85 -0.43
C GLU A 55 -15.47 -1.51 -1.10
N ALA A 56 -14.99 -0.52 -0.33
CA ALA A 56 -14.59 0.78 -0.88
C ALA A 56 -13.46 0.65 -1.92
N PHE A 57 -12.42 -0.14 -1.63
CA PHE A 57 -11.30 -0.37 -2.55
C PHE A 57 -11.76 -1.04 -3.85
N LEU A 58 -12.57 -2.10 -3.76
CA LEU A 58 -13.10 -2.82 -4.93
C LEU A 58 -14.05 -1.95 -5.74
N SER A 59 -14.88 -1.13 -5.09
CA SER A 59 -15.77 -0.18 -5.79
C SER A 59 -15.01 0.81 -6.68
N VAL A 60 -13.78 1.17 -6.29
CA VAL A 60 -12.89 2.03 -7.07
C VAL A 60 -12.14 1.22 -8.13
N LEU A 61 -11.63 0.04 -7.76
CA LEU A 61 -10.87 -0.84 -8.66
C LEU A 61 -11.72 -1.33 -9.85
N ASP A 62 -13.01 -1.60 -9.62
CA ASP A 62 -13.93 -2.13 -10.62
C ASP A 62 -14.52 -1.00 -11.51
N GLN A 63 -14.10 0.27 -11.35
CA GLN A 63 -14.45 1.34 -12.28
C GLN A 63 -13.82 1.11 -13.66
N PRO A 64 -14.46 1.53 -14.77
CA PRO A 64 -13.95 1.26 -16.11
C PRO A 64 -12.63 1.98 -16.43
N HIS A 65 -12.43 3.16 -15.85
CA HIS A 65 -11.24 3.98 -16.06
C HIS A 65 -11.01 4.93 -14.89
N GLY A 66 -9.83 5.54 -14.84
CA GLY A 66 -9.42 6.47 -13.79
C GLY A 66 -8.14 6.01 -13.09
N ILE A 67 -7.80 6.64 -11.97
CA ILE A 67 -6.57 6.37 -11.22
C ILE A 67 -6.92 5.88 -9.81
N LEU A 68 -6.37 4.72 -9.45
CA LEU A 68 -6.32 4.23 -8.07
C LEU A 68 -4.89 4.30 -7.56
N LEU A 69 -4.68 5.06 -6.49
CA LEU A 69 -3.36 5.24 -5.89
C LEU A 69 -3.22 4.43 -4.61
N VAL A 70 -2.11 3.72 -4.46
CA VAL A 70 -1.71 3.12 -3.19
C VAL A 70 -0.51 3.88 -2.64
N THR A 71 -0.62 4.41 -1.43
CA THR A 71 0.39 5.24 -0.79
C THR A 71 0.87 4.68 0.54
N GLY A 72 2.02 5.18 0.99
CA GLY A 72 2.72 4.74 2.20
C GLY A 72 4.25 4.76 2.03
N PRO A 73 4.99 4.66 3.14
CA PRO A 73 6.46 4.64 3.12
C PRO A 73 7.02 3.37 2.44
N THR A 74 8.33 3.30 2.30
CA THR A 74 9.00 2.06 1.84
C THR A 74 8.72 0.91 2.81
N GLY A 75 8.41 -0.27 2.28
CA GLY A 75 8.12 -1.46 3.09
C GLY A 75 6.72 -1.48 3.72
N SER A 76 5.81 -0.60 3.30
CA SER A 76 4.39 -0.59 3.74
C SER A 76 3.50 -1.61 3.02
N GLY A 77 4.04 -2.36 2.06
CA GLY A 77 3.30 -3.40 1.32
C GLY A 77 2.56 -2.94 0.05
N LYS A 78 2.79 -1.70 -0.42
CA LYS A 78 2.07 -1.14 -1.58
C LYS A 78 2.09 -2.05 -2.82
N THR A 79 3.28 -2.53 -3.18
CA THR A 79 3.46 -3.43 -4.33
C THR A 79 2.67 -4.71 -4.16
N THR A 80 2.60 -5.28 -2.95
CA THR A 80 1.80 -6.48 -2.67
C THR A 80 0.30 -6.21 -2.85
N THR A 81 -0.19 -5.06 -2.38
CA THR A 81 -1.59 -4.66 -2.59
C THR A 81 -1.89 -4.45 -4.08
N LEU A 82 -1.02 -3.75 -4.82
CA LEU A 82 -1.17 -3.54 -6.25
C LEU A 82 -1.16 -4.85 -7.03
N TYR A 83 -0.24 -5.77 -6.71
CA TYR A 83 -0.20 -7.07 -7.37
C TYR A 83 -1.44 -7.90 -7.05
N THR A 84 -2.02 -7.77 -5.85
CA THR A 84 -3.30 -8.44 -5.52
C THR A 84 -4.47 -7.86 -6.31
N ALA A 85 -4.48 -6.54 -6.52
CA ALA A 85 -5.45 -5.89 -7.40
C ALA A 85 -5.27 -6.34 -8.87
N LEU A 86 -4.03 -6.43 -9.34
CA LEU A 86 -3.72 -6.90 -10.68
C LEU A 86 -4.13 -8.36 -10.90
N ASP A 87 -3.90 -9.23 -9.92
CA ASP A 87 -4.29 -10.65 -10.00
C ASP A 87 -5.81 -10.81 -10.11
N ARG A 88 -6.58 -10.00 -9.39
CA ARG A 88 -8.06 -9.94 -9.53
C ARG A 88 -8.50 -9.50 -10.93
N LEU A 89 -7.80 -8.52 -11.51
CA LEU A 89 -8.10 -7.97 -12.84
C LEU A 89 -7.59 -8.86 -13.99
N ASN A 90 -6.71 -9.82 -13.71
CA ASN A 90 -6.02 -10.66 -14.67
C ASN A 90 -6.94 -11.71 -15.30
N LYS A 91 -7.78 -11.26 -16.22
CA LYS A 91 -8.69 -12.09 -17.02
C LYS A 91 -8.17 -12.17 -18.46
N PRO A 92 -8.43 -13.26 -19.21
CA PRO A 92 -7.98 -13.42 -20.59
C PRO A 92 -8.36 -12.26 -21.54
N GLU A 93 -9.49 -11.62 -21.28
CA GLU A 93 -10.03 -10.49 -22.04
C GLU A 93 -9.48 -9.11 -21.63
N VAL A 94 -8.67 -9.02 -20.58
CA VAL A 94 -8.12 -7.76 -20.05
C VAL A 94 -6.62 -7.70 -20.30
N LYS A 95 -6.17 -6.74 -21.11
CA LYS A 95 -4.76 -6.52 -21.39
C LYS A 95 -4.12 -5.61 -20.34
N ILE A 96 -3.30 -6.21 -19.50
CA ILE A 96 -2.57 -5.52 -18.43
C ILE A 96 -1.11 -5.26 -18.84
N LEU A 97 -0.67 -4.01 -18.70
CA LEU A 97 0.74 -3.60 -18.86
C LEU A 97 1.25 -2.91 -17.59
N THR A 98 2.47 -3.25 -17.14
CA THR A 98 3.11 -2.61 -15.98
C THR A 98 4.45 -1.99 -16.33
N VAL A 99 4.83 -0.92 -15.63
CA VAL A 99 6.19 -0.35 -15.64
C VAL A 99 6.72 -0.32 -14.21
N GLU A 100 7.86 -0.96 -13.96
CA GLU A 100 8.36 -1.19 -12.59
C GLU A 100 9.88 -1.01 -12.49
N ASP A 101 10.37 -0.60 -11.31
CA ASP A 101 11.80 -0.40 -11.05
C ASP A 101 12.23 -0.99 -9.69
N PRO A 102 12.66 -2.26 -9.62
CA PRO A 102 12.55 -3.30 -10.65
C PRO A 102 11.22 -4.10 -10.54
N VAL A 103 11.01 -5.04 -11.46
CA VAL A 103 9.94 -6.05 -11.32
C VAL A 103 10.29 -6.99 -10.15
N GLU A 104 9.41 -7.07 -9.15
CA GLU A 104 9.66 -7.85 -7.94
C GLU A 104 9.53 -9.36 -8.17
N TYR A 105 8.45 -9.77 -8.86
CA TYR A 105 8.26 -11.14 -9.34
C TYR A 105 7.35 -11.16 -10.58
N GLN A 106 7.41 -12.27 -11.31
CA GLN A 106 6.68 -12.45 -12.56
C GLN A 106 5.23 -12.84 -12.28
N MET A 107 4.29 -12.12 -12.89
CA MET A 107 2.87 -12.42 -12.86
C MET A 107 2.42 -13.00 -14.21
N PRO A 108 2.03 -14.29 -14.28
CA PRO A 108 1.52 -14.89 -15.50
C PRO A 108 0.30 -14.11 -16.04
N GLY A 109 0.23 -13.88 -17.35
CA GLY A 109 -0.87 -13.12 -17.98
C GLY A 109 -0.67 -11.61 -18.03
N ILE A 110 0.33 -11.07 -17.31
CA ILE A 110 0.59 -9.62 -17.24
C ILE A 110 1.88 -9.28 -18.00
N ASN A 111 1.84 -8.21 -18.80
CA ASN A 111 3.00 -7.73 -19.54
C ASN A 111 3.81 -6.74 -18.68
N GLN A 112 4.85 -7.24 -18.02
CA GLN A 112 5.65 -6.43 -17.09
C GLN A 112 6.89 -5.84 -17.77
N ILE A 113 7.02 -4.52 -17.75
CA ILE A 113 8.17 -3.78 -18.28
C ILE A 113 9.03 -3.30 -17.11
N GLN A 114 10.30 -3.70 -17.09
CA GLN A 114 11.26 -3.17 -16.13
C GLN A 114 11.95 -1.91 -16.69
N VAL A 115 12.03 -0.86 -15.87
CA VAL A 115 12.82 0.33 -16.15
C VAL A 115 14.28 -0.04 -16.39
N LYS A 116 14.89 0.55 -17.43
CA LYS A 116 16.29 0.33 -17.82
C LYS A 116 16.94 1.66 -18.18
N PRO A 117 17.55 2.36 -17.21
CA PRO A 117 18.15 3.67 -17.44
C PRO A 117 19.28 3.63 -18.49
N GLN A 118 19.97 2.50 -18.63
CA GLN A 118 21.11 2.34 -19.56
C GLN A 118 20.70 2.46 -21.03
N ILE A 119 19.42 2.25 -21.35
CA ILE A 119 18.85 2.39 -22.70
C ILE A 119 17.77 3.48 -22.75
N ASN A 120 17.74 4.38 -21.75
CA ASN A 120 16.76 5.45 -21.62
C ASN A 120 15.29 4.98 -21.55
N LEU A 121 15.06 3.77 -21.03
CA LEU A 121 13.71 3.25 -20.77
C LEU A 121 13.29 3.65 -19.34
N SER A 122 12.89 4.90 -19.16
CA SER A 122 12.35 5.46 -17.90
C SER A 122 10.85 5.18 -17.73
N PHE A 123 10.27 5.52 -16.55
CA PHE A 123 8.83 5.45 -16.32
C PHE A 123 8.03 6.21 -17.38
N ALA A 124 8.32 7.50 -17.59
CA ALA A 124 7.65 8.33 -18.58
C ALA A 124 7.76 7.77 -20.01
N ASN A 125 8.95 7.31 -20.43
CA ASN A 125 9.17 6.79 -21.78
C ASN A 125 8.46 5.44 -22.01
N ALA A 126 8.49 4.55 -21.02
CA ALA A 126 7.76 3.29 -21.08
C ALA A 126 6.24 3.54 -21.11
N LEU A 127 5.74 4.43 -20.25
CA LEU A 127 4.32 4.75 -20.16
C LEU A 127 3.79 5.36 -21.46
N ARG A 128 4.53 6.30 -22.08
CA ARG A 128 4.20 6.83 -23.43
C ARG A 128 4.11 5.75 -24.51
N SER A 129 4.84 4.66 -24.34
CA SER A 129 4.84 3.55 -25.30
C SER A 129 3.69 2.59 -25.05
N ILE A 130 3.32 2.39 -23.78
CA ILE A 130 2.20 1.53 -23.36
C ILE A 130 0.86 2.02 -23.91
N VAL A 131 0.62 3.33 -23.98
CA VAL A 131 -0.68 3.85 -24.49
C VAL A 131 -0.94 3.45 -25.95
N ARG A 132 0.10 3.12 -26.73
CA ARG A 132 -0.04 2.58 -28.11
C ARG A 132 -0.12 1.05 -28.17
N GLN A 133 -0.21 0.38 -27.02
CA GLN A 133 -0.32 -1.06 -26.91
C GLN A 133 -1.75 -1.52 -26.68
N ASP A 134 -2.75 -0.65 -26.81
CA ASP A 134 -4.16 -1.00 -26.55
C ASP A 134 -4.38 -1.66 -25.16
N PRO A 135 -3.84 -1.09 -24.07
CA PRO A 135 -4.06 -1.62 -22.72
C PRO A 135 -5.50 -1.42 -22.28
N ASP A 136 -5.98 -2.26 -21.35
CA ASP A 136 -7.16 -1.96 -20.54
C ASP A 136 -6.75 -1.40 -19.17
N VAL A 137 -5.71 -2.01 -18.57
CA VAL A 137 -5.17 -1.66 -17.26
C VAL A 137 -3.68 -1.35 -17.37
N ILE A 138 -3.26 -0.25 -16.77
CA ILE A 138 -1.88 0.19 -16.71
C ILE A 138 -1.46 0.28 -15.25
N MET A 139 -0.35 -0.37 -14.88
CA MET A 139 0.27 -0.15 -13.57
C MET A 139 1.60 0.56 -13.70
N VAL A 140 1.75 1.67 -12.98
CA VAL A 140 3.01 2.42 -12.88
C VAL A 140 3.55 2.19 -11.48
N GLY A 141 4.77 1.65 -11.36
CA GLY A 141 5.33 1.26 -10.07
C GLY A 141 5.32 2.42 -9.05
N GLU A 142 5.55 3.64 -9.52
CA GLU A 142 5.46 4.86 -8.71
C GLU A 142 5.36 6.12 -9.60
N ILE A 143 4.72 7.15 -9.07
CA ILE A 143 4.73 8.51 -9.62
C ILE A 143 5.68 9.35 -8.76
N ARG A 144 6.85 9.68 -9.31
CA ARG A 144 7.89 10.50 -8.65
C ARG A 144 7.93 11.95 -9.13
N ASP A 145 7.50 12.18 -10.36
CA ASP A 145 7.65 13.45 -11.08
C ASP A 145 6.36 13.84 -11.82
N LEU A 146 6.27 15.12 -12.18
CA LEU A 146 5.11 15.70 -12.86
C LEU A 146 4.88 15.04 -14.22
N GLU A 147 5.97 14.72 -14.94
CA GLU A 147 5.89 14.11 -16.26
C GLU A 147 5.15 12.77 -16.22
N THR A 148 5.54 11.89 -15.29
CA THR A 148 4.89 10.59 -15.08
C THR A 148 3.44 10.77 -14.61
N ALA A 149 3.18 11.73 -13.71
CA ALA A 149 1.84 12.05 -13.24
C ALA A 149 0.91 12.50 -14.40
N GLN A 150 1.39 13.41 -15.25
CA GLN A 150 0.63 13.90 -16.40
C GLN A 150 0.28 12.79 -17.38
N ILE A 151 1.23 11.89 -17.69
CA ILE A 151 0.94 10.78 -18.61
C ILE A 151 -0.05 9.79 -17.97
N ALA A 152 0.02 9.55 -16.66
CA ALA A 152 -0.96 8.72 -15.95
C ALA A 152 -2.37 9.32 -16.00
N VAL A 153 -2.49 10.63 -15.76
CA VAL A 153 -3.74 11.41 -15.92
C VAL A 153 -4.30 11.31 -17.35
N GLN A 154 -3.46 11.50 -18.37
CA GLN A 154 -3.88 11.37 -19.76
C GLN A 154 -4.33 9.94 -20.11
N SER A 155 -3.66 8.93 -19.55
CA SER A 155 -4.06 7.54 -19.72
C SER A 155 -5.43 7.28 -19.10
N ALA A 156 -5.68 7.80 -17.90
CA ALA A 156 -6.98 7.72 -17.24
C ALA A 156 -8.09 8.43 -18.04
N LEU A 157 -7.84 9.63 -18.55
CA LEU A 157 -8.80 10.38 -19.38
C LEU A 157 -9.14 9.69 -20.70
N THR A 158 -8.21 8.88 -21.23
CA THR A 158 -8.41 8.12 -22.47
C THR A 158 -9.10 6.77 -22.25
N GLY A 159 -9.63 6.52 -21.04
CA GLY A 159 -10.46 5.35 -20.76
C GLY A 159 -9.71 4.16 -20.16
N HIS A 160 -8.50 4.36 -19.64
CA HIS A 160 -7.73 3.29 -19.00
C HIS A 160 -7.88 3.29 -17.48
N MET A 161 -7.86 2.12 -16.86
CA MET A 161 -7.66 2.00 -15.42
C MET A 161 -6.17 2.07 -15.10
N VAL A 162 -5.75 3.07 -14.34
CA VAL A 162 -4.35 3.30 -13.96
C VAL A 162 -4.15 3.02 -12.47
N LEU A 163 -3.27 2.07 -12.17
CA LEU A 163 -2.84 1.77 -10.81
C LEU A 163 -1.46 2.36 -10.58
N SER A 164 -1.23 3.04 -9.46
CA SER A 164 0.11 3.55 -9.17
C SER A 164 0.39 3.71 -7.69
N THR A 165 1.65 4.00 -7.36
CA THR A 165 2.04 4.39 -6.01
C THR A 165 2.54 5.82 -5.93
N VAL A 166 2.32 6.44 -4.76
CA VAL A 166 2.92 7.73 -4.38
C VAL A 166 3.47 7.59 -2.97
N HIS A 167 4.53 8.29 -2.63
CA HIS A 167 5.08 8.28 -1.28
C HIS A 167 4.52 9.43 -0.43
N THR A 168 3.41 9.19 0.26
CA THR A 168 2.89 10.05 1.34
C THR A 168 2.55 9.22 2.59
N ASN A 169 2.29 9.90 3.69
CA ASN A 169 2.05 9.27 5.00
C ASN A 169 0.58 8.86 5.20
N ASP A 170 -0.33 9.50 4.47
CA ASP A 170 -1.78 9.33 4.54
C ASP A 170 -2.41 9.66 3.17
N ALA A 171 -3.68 9.28 2.99
CA ALA A 171 -4.38 9.40 1.72
C ALA A 171 -4.76 10.86 1.38
N PRO A 172 -5.27 11.69 2.31
CA PRO A 172 -5.55 13.10 2.03
C PRO A 172 -4.31 13.89 1.59
N SER A 173 -3.14 13.64 2.19
CA SER A 173 -1.90 14.33 1.82
C SER A 173 -1.40 13.94 0.43
N THR A 174 -1.83 12.81 -0.14
CA THR A 174 -1.53 12.46 -1.53
C THR A 174 -2.14 13.45 -2.52
N VAL A 175 -3.35 13.96 -2.23
CA VAL A 175 -3.99 15.00 -3.05
C VAL A 175 -3.09 16.22 -3.13
N ASN A 176 -2.68 16.76 -1.97
CA ASN A 176 -1.83 17.94 -1.91
C ASN A 176 -0.47 17.68 -2.55
N ARG A 177 0.11 16.48 -2.36
CA ARG A 177 1.36 16.11 -3.02
C ARG A 177 1.27 16.17 -4.55
N LEU A 178 0.16 15.75 -5.13
CA LEU A 178 -0.04 15.81 -6.58
C LEU A 178 -0.25 17.27 -7.06
N LEU A 179 -0.96 18.09 -6.30
CA LEU A 179 -1.10 19.52 -6.55
C LEU A 179 0.27 20.23 -6.48
N ASP A 180 1.07 19.93 -5.45
CA ASP A 180 2.43 20.46 -5.26
C ASP A 180 3.39 20.04 -6.38
N MET A 181 3.17 18.85 -6.96
CA MET A 181 3.90 18.40 -8.14
C MET A 181 3.53 19.18 -9.40
N GLY A 182 2.40 19.87 -9.42
CA GLY A 182 1.89 20.65 -10.56
C GLY A 182 0.81 19.95 -11.38
N VAL A 183 0.14 18.93 -10.83
CA VAL A 183 -1.06 18.36 -11.46
C VAL A 183 -2.23 19.32 -11.25
N ASP A 184 -2.93 19.68 -12.33
CA ASP A 184 -4.10 20.57 -12.22
C ASP A 184 -5.21 19.93 -11.38
N ASP A 185 -5.85 20.74 -10.54
CA ASP A 185 -6.92 20.35 -9.62
C ASP A 185 -8.13 19.71 -10.33
N TYR A 186 -8.55 20.30 -11.46
CA TYR A 186 -9.62 19.76 -12.30
C TYR A 186 -9.27 18.38 -12.87
N LEU A 187 -8.00 18.16 -13.21
CA LEU A 187 -7.52 16.86 -13.70
C LEU A 187 -7.40 15.83 -12.57
N LEU A 188 -7.14 16.25 -11.34
CA LEU A 188 -7.03 15.38 -10.18
C LEU A 188 -8.38 14.91 -9.65
N THR A 189 -9.34 15.83 -9.47
CA THR A 189 -10.78 15.49 -9.57
C THR A 189 -11.01 14.94 -10.99
N SER A 190 -12.13 14.47 -11.50
CA SER A 190 -12.20 13.83 -12.85
C SER A 190 -11.38 12.52 -13.06
N THR A 191 -10.07 12.42 -12.79
CA THR A 191 -9.27 11.20 -13.05
C THR A 191 -8.95 10.34 -11.84
N VAL A 192 -8.69 10.91 -10.66
CA VAL A 192 -8.42 10.08 -9.47
C VAL A 192 -9.75 9.56 -8.90
N ASN A 193 -9.87 8.25 -8.81
CA ASN A 193 -11.08 7.59 -8.32
C ASN A 193 -10.99 7.32 -6.81
N GLY A 194 -9.78 7.01 -6.31
CA GLY A 194 -9.55 6.80 -4.89
C GLY A 194 -8.08 6.64 -4.54
N ILE A 195 -7.79 6.80 -3.25
CA ILE A 195 -6.44 6.75 -2.69
C ILE A 195 -6.47 5.86 -1.45
N LEU A 196 -5.72 4.75 -1.48
CA LEU A 196 -5.50 3.87 -0.35
C LEU A 196 -4.16 4.21 0.29
N ALA A 197 -4.14 4.62 1.55
CA ALA A 197 -2.90 4.71 2.32
C ALA A 197 -2.75 3.48 3.22
N GLN A 198 -1.52 2.96 3.31
CA GLN A 198 -1.24 1.79 4.15
C GLN A 198 0.11 1.86 4.88
N ARG A 199 0.16 1.18 6.03
CA ARG A 199 1.37 0.82 6.77
C ARG A 199 1.27 -0.64 7.23
N LEU A 200 2.39 -1.25 7.62
CA LEU A 200 2.41 -2.61 8.17
C LEU A 200 2.64 -2.59 9.67
N VAL A 201 1.79 -3.30 10.42
CA VAL A 201 1.99 -3.62 11.83
C VAL A 201 2.40 -5.07 11.99
N ARG A 202 3.14 -5.38 13.06
CA ARG A 202 3.46 -6.78 13.39
C ARG A 202 2.22 -7.50 13.92
N THR A 203 2.03 -8.75 13.51
CA THR A 203 0.90 -9.58 13.96
C THR A 203 1.30 -10.35 15.22
N LEU A 204 0.44 -10.35 16.24
CA LEU A 204 0.67 -11.05 17.50
C LEU A 204 0.79 -12.57 17.28
N CYS A 205 1.75 -13.18 17.95
CA CYS A 205 1.88 -14.63 17.98
C CYS A 205 0.70 -15.23 18.76
N THR A 206 -0.15 -16.00 18.07
CA THR A 206 -1.35 -16.62 18.63
C THR A 206 -1.02 -17.63 19.74
N SER A 207 0.17 -18.24 19.72
CA SER A 207 0.61 -19.22 20.72
C SER A 207 1.05 -18.61 22.06
N CYS A 208 1.42 -17.32 22.10
CA CYS A 208 1.98 -16.71 23.31
C CYS A 208 1.40 -15.34 23.69
N ARG A 209 0.48 -14.78 22.89
CA ARG A 209 -0.18 -13.52 23.25
C ARG A 209 -0.88 -13.64 24.61
N LYS A 210 -0.71 -12.62 25.46
CA LYS A 210 -1.28 -12.61 26.82
C LYS A 210 -2.42 -11.59 26.88
N PRO A 211 -3.66 -12.00 27.18
CA PRO A 211 -4.78 -11.07 27.29
C PRO A 211 -4.62 -10.21 28.56
N TYR A 212 -5.08 -8.97 28.48
CA TYR A 212 -5.25 -8.08 29.64
C TYR A 212 -6.49 -7.21 29.44
N VAL A 213 -7.16 -6.88 30.54
CA VAL A 213 -8.29 -5.94 30.51
C VAL A 213 -7.72 -4.52 30.39
N ALA A 214 -8.13 -3.81 29.34
CA ALA A 214 -7.71 -2.43 29.13
C ALA A 214 -8.27 -1.53 30.24
N VAL A 215 -7.45 -0.62 30.74
CA VAL A 215 -7.88 0.34 31.77
C VAL A 215 -9.02 1.23 31.22
N PRO A 216 -10.07 1.53 32.01
CA PRO A 216 -11.23 2.29 31.53
C PRO A 216 -10.86 3.62 30.87
N GLU A 217 -9.85 4.33 31.41
CA GLU A 217 -9.37 5.60 30.87
C GLU A 217 -8.80 5.45 29.46
N LEU A 218 -8.08 4.37 29.18
CA LEU A 218 -7.55 4.06 27.85
C LEU A 218 -8.68 3.74 26.87
N VAL A 219 -9.67 2.98 27.33
CA VAL A 219 -10.84 2.59 26.52
C VAL A 219 -11.64 3.83 26.11
N GLU A 220 -11.87 4.74 27.04
CA GLU A 220 -12.59 5.99 26.80
C GLU A 220 -11.80 6.94 25.89
N GLN A 221 -10.54 7.23 26.24
CA GLN A 221 -9.69 8.16 25.47
C GLN A 221 -9.49 7.73 24.01
N MET A 222 -9.40 6.42 23.77
CA MET A 222 -9.18 5.88 22.43
C MET A 222 -10.48 5.46 21.73
N GLY A 223 -11.62 5.61 22.39
CA GLY A 223 -12.94 5.26 21.84
C GLY A 223 -13.07 3.78 21.44
N LEU A 224 -12.45 2.85 22.18
CA LEU A 224 -12.32 1.44 21.76
C LEU A 224 -13.67 0.70 21.68
N HIS A 225 -14.70 1.18 22.37
CA HIS A 225 -16.07 0.66 22.27
C HIS A 225 -16.68 0.80 20.87
N ARG A 226 -16.12 1.67 20.01
CA ARG A 226 -16.49 1.72 18.58
C ARG A 226 -16.18 0.42 17.84
N PHE A 227 -15.24 -0.38 18.36
CA PHE A 227 -14.74 -1.59 17.71
C PHE A 227 -15.12 -2.89 18.44
N SER A 228 -15.72 -2.80 19.63
CA SER A 228 -16.23 -3.95 20.38
C SER A 228 -17.39 -3.56 21.28
N LYS A 229 -18.43 -4.40 21.29
CA LYS A 229 -19.61 -4.27 22.15
C LYS A 229 -19.42 -4.90 23.54
N ALA A 230 -18.24 -5.45 23.83
CA ALA A 230 -17.97 -6.05 25.13
C ALA A 230 -17.94 -4.99 26.24
N PRO A 231 -18.48 -5.28 27.43
CA PRO A 231 -18.40 -4.37 28.58
C PRO A 231 -16.94 -4.09 28.97
N GLU A 232 -16.09 -5.12 28.97
CA GLU A 232 -14.65 -5.00 29.18
C GLU A 232 -13.92 -5.20 27.84
N ILE A 233 -13.03 -4.27 27.52
CA ILE A 233 -12.17 -4.38 26.34
C ILE A 233 -10.93 -5.18 26.72
N VAL A 234 -10.75 -6.33 26.09
CA VAL A 234 -9.55 -7.16 26.23
C VAL A 234 -8.56 -6.82 25.12
N LEU A 235 -7.36 -6.44 25.50
CA LEU A 235 -6.21 -6.25 24.61
C LEU A 235 -5.15 -7.32 24.88
N TYR A 236 -4.08 -7.31 24.11
CA TYR A 236 -3.07 -8.37 24.17
C TYR A 236 -1.64 -7.82 24.20
N HIS A 237 -0.82 -8.38 25.08
CA HIS A 237 0.62 -8.16 25.12
C HIS A 237 1.37 -9.27 24.38
N PRO A 238 2.55 -8.97 23.79
CA PRO A 238 3.44 -9.99 23.25
C PRO A 238 4.04 -10.81 24.40
N GLY A 239 3.90 -12.14 24.36
CA GLY A 239 4.46 -13.02 25.40
C GLY A 239 5.91 -13.45 25.13
N GLY A 240 6.22 -13.82 23.89
CA GLY A 240 7.47 -14.47 23.51
C GLY A 240 7.45 -15.98 23.75
N CYS A 241 7.74 -16.77 22.72
CA CYS A 241 7.88 -18.23 22.79
C CYS A 241 8.80 -18.73 21.67
N GLU A 242 9.12 -20.01 21.64
CA GLU A 242 9.98 -20.62 20.62
C GLU A 242 9.42 -20.42 19.20
N PHE A 243 8.10 -20.54 19.01
CA PHE A 243 7.43 -20.40 17.72
C PHE A 243 7.61 -19.00 17.08
N CYS A 244 7.71 -17.95 17.89
CA CYS A 244 7.98 -16.58 17.41
C CYS A 244 9.42 -16.13 17.67
N SER A 245 10.31 -17.07 18.01
CA SER A 245 11.70 -16.80 18.37
C SER A 245 11.86 -15.72 19.45
N GLY A 246 10.96 -15.74 20.44
CA GLY A 246 10.96 -14.81 21.57
C GLY A 246 10.41 -13.41 21.27
N THR A 247 10.08 -13.08 20.03
CA THR A 247 9.65 -11.71 19.66
C THR A 247 8.24 -11.36 20.11
N GLY A 248 7.38 -12.36 20.28
CA GLY A 248 5.94 -12.19 20.53
C GLY A 248 5.10 -11.89 19.27
N PHE A 249 5.72 -11.83 18.10
CA PHE A 249 5.07 -11.50 16.82
C PHE A 249 5.42 -12.51 15.73
N ILE A 250 4.49 -12.76 14.80
CA ILE A 250 4.71 -13.60 13.61
C ILE A 250 4.02 -12.96 12.42
N GLY A 251 4.80 -12.58 11.42
CA GLY A 251 4.28 -11.93 10.24
C GLY A 251 3.85 -10.48 10.48
N ARG A 252 3.17 -9.93 9.48
CA ARG A 252 2.69 -8.54 9.45
C ARG A 252 1.33 -8.50 8.79
N VAL A 253 0.55 -7.49 9.15
CA VAL A 253 -0.73 -7.19 8.50
C VAL A 253 -0.76 -5.69 8.20
N SER A 254 -1.47 -5.31 7.14
CA SER A 254 -1.63 -3.90 6.79
C SER A 254 -2.64 -3.24 7.71
N ILE A 255 -2.42 -1.97 8.03
CA ILE A 255 -3.44 -1.03 8.49
C ILE A 255 -3.66 -0.01 7.37
N MET A 256 -4.92 0.34 7.12
CA MET A 256 -5.31 1.04 5.91
C MET A 256 -6.30 2.15 6.19
N GLU A 257 -6.28 3.17 5.36
CA GLU A 257 -7.37 4.11 5.17
C GLU A 257 -7.62 4.26 3.66
N MET A 258 -8.89 4.26 3.27
CA MET A 258 -9.32 4.36 1.88
C MET A 258 -10.10 5.65 1.71
N LEU A 259 -9.61 6.54 0.85
CA LEU A 259 -10.23 7.81 0.48
C LEU A 259 -10.83 7.70 -0.93
N PRO A 260 -12.12 7.39 -1.09
CA PRO A 260 -12.82 7.55 -2.36
C PRO A 260 -12.90 9.02 -2.76
N MET A 261 -12.79 9.32 -4.05
CA MET A 261 -12.90 10.69 -4.56
C MET A 261 -14.37 11.06 -4.81
N SER A 262 -15.14 11.24 -3.74
CA SER A 262 -16.56 11.65 -3.77
C SER A 262 -16.75 13.11 -4.19
N ASP A 263 -17.98 13.54 -4.50
CA ASP A 263 -18.26 14.94 -4.91
C ASP A 263 -17.89 15.98 -3.83
N PRO A 264 -18.15 15.76 -2.52
CA PRO A 264 -17.68 16.67 -1.48
C PRO A 264 -16.16 16.77 -1.40
N ILE A 265 -15.46 15.63 -1.53
CA ILE A 265 -13.99 15.61 -1.62
C ILE A 265 -13.51 16.37 -2.85
N ARG A 266 -14.11 16.14 -4.04
CA ARG A 266 -13.78 16.90 -5.27
C ARG A 266 -13.94 18.41 -5.07
N SER A 267 -15.02 18.84 -4.42
CA SER A 267 -15.25 20.26 -4.11
C SER A 267 -14.20 20.85 -3.17
N LEU A 268 -13.69 20.06 -2.23
CA LEU A 268 -12.59 20.47 -1.35
C LEU A 268 -11.26 20.58 -2.12
N VAL A 269 -10.97 19.63 -3.02
CA VAL A 269 -9.79 19.68 -3.89
C VAL A 269 -9.78 20.94 -4.76
N MET A 270 -10.90 21.26 -5.42
CA MET A 270 -11.03 22.46 -6.27
C MET A 270 -10.89 23.78 -5.50
N ARG A 271 -11.05 23.74 -4.17
CA ARG A 271 -10.83 24.90 -3.29
C ARG A 271 -9.45 24.89 -2.64
N HIS A 272 -8.58 23.97 -3.04
CA HIS A 272 -7.25 23.75 -2.46
C HIS A 272 -7.29 23.56 -0.93
N ALA A 273 -8.29 22.83 -0.44
CA ALA A 273 -8.42 22.55 0.99
C ALA A 273 -7.23 21.72 1.51
N GLY A 274 -6.84 21.95 2.76
CA GLY A 274 -5.74 21.21 3.38
C GLY A 274 -6.08 19.74 3.65
N ALA A 275 -5.05 18.91 3.89
CA ALA A 275 -5.21 17.49 4.21
C ALA A 275 -6.11 17.25 5.44
N THR A 276 -6.11 18.18 6.41
CA THR A 276 -6.97 18.13 7.60
C THR A 276 -8.46 18.24 7.24
N GLU A 277 -8.82 19.13 6.31
CA GLU A 277 -10.21 19.32 5.90
C GLU A 277 -10.70 18.15 5.05
N LEU A 278 -9.87 17.68 4.11
CA LEU A 278 -10.14 16.48 3.31
C LEU A 278 -10.36 15.26 4.22
N ARG A 279 -9.50 15.08 5.24
CA ARG A 279 -9.65 14.01 6.22
C ARG A 279 -10.96 14.13 6.99
N ALA A 280 -11.31 15.33 7.45
CA ALA A 280 -12.52 15.54 8.24
C ALA A 280 -13.78 15.19 7.45
N GLU A 281 -13.86 15.59 6.18
CA GLU A 281 -14.99 15.23 5.31
C GLU A 281 -15.01 13.73 5.00
N ALA A 282 -13.87 13.11 4.70
CA ALA A 282 -13.80 11.68 4.44
C ALA A 282 -14.22 10.83 5.66
N VAL A 283 -13.80 11.22 6.87
CA VAL A 283 -14.21 10.56 8.12
C VAL A 283 -15.71 10.72 8.35
N LYS A 284 -16.28 11.88 8.03
CA LYS A 284 -17.73 12.12 8.09
C LYS A 284 -18.49 11.26 7.07
N GLU A 285 -17.90 10.97 5.92
CA GLU A 285 -18.42 10.03 4.91
C GLU A 285 -18.19 8.55 5.27
N GLY A 286 -17.55 8.25 6.41
CA GLY A 286 -17.39 6.89 6.92
C GLY A 286 -15.99 6.29 6.74
N MET A 287 -15.02 7.03 6.22
CA MET A 287 -13.63 6.59 6.17
C MET A 287 -13.09 6.38 7.59
N LEU A 288 -12.55 5.19 7.86
CA LEU A 288 -11.66 5.02 9.01
C LEU A 288 -10.27 5.54 8.69
N THR A 289 -9.71 6.30 9.62
CA THR A 289 -8.28 6.63 9.60
C THR A 289 -7.44 5.37 9.78
N MET A 290 -6.19 5.43 9.32
CA MET A 290 -5.25 4.32 9.49
C MET A 290 -5.06 3.94 10.98
N TYR A 291 -5.14 4.94 11.87
CA TYR A 291 -5.11 4.75 13.32
C TYR A 291 -6.32 3.97 13.82
N GLU A 292 -7.53 4.36 13.45
CA GLU A 292 -8.77 3.67 13.82
C GLU A 292 -8.82 2.25 13.27
N ASN A 293 -8.37 2.04 12.03
CA ASN A 293 -8.22 0.70 11.46
C ASN A 293 -7.24 -0.17 12.27
N GLY A 294 -6.12 0.41 12.71
CA GLY A 294 -5.17 -0.24 13.61
C GLY A 294 -5.78 -0.58 14.98
N LEU A 295 -6.52 0.36 15.60
CA LEU A 295 -7.20 0.12 16.87
C LEU A 295 -8.22 -1.01 16.77
N ARG A 296 -9.00 -1.04 15.68
CA ARG A 296 -9.93 -2.14 15.40
C ARG A 296 -9.22 -3.49 15.39
N LYS A 297 -8.04 -3.58 14.76
CA LYS A 297 -7.20 -4.79 14.72
C LYS A 297 -6.58 -5.13 16.08
N ALA A 298 -6.21 -4.13 16.87
CA ALA A 298 -5.71 -4.34 18.24
C ALA A 298 -6.81 -4.92 19.15
N VAL A 299 -8.04 -4.41 19.07
CA VAL A 299 -9.21 -4.93 19.80
C VAL A 299 -9.56 -6.36 19.39
N ARG A 300 -9.34 -6.74 18.12
CA ARG A 300 -9.47 -8.13 17.63
C ARG A 300 -8.30 -9.04 18.05
N GLY A 301 -7.28 -8.50 18.73
CA GLY A 301 -6.09 -9.23 19.16
C GLY A 301 -5.15 -9.63 18.02
N VAL A 302 -5.24 -8.96 16.86
CA VAL A 302 -4.38 -9.20 15.69
C VAL A 302 -3.01 -8.55 15.89
N THR A 303 -2.98 -7.34 16.46
CA THR A 303 -1.74 -6.61 16.79
C THR A 303 -1.85 -6.01 18.20
N THR A 304 -0.83 -5.29 18.65
CA THR A 304 -0.88 -4.58 19.93
C THR A 304 -1.21 -3.11 19.73
N PHE A 305 -1.71 -2.47 20.78
CA PHE A 305 -1.94 -1.02 20.77
C PHE A 305 -0.64 -0.24 20.53
N GLU A 306 0.48 -0.69 21.12
CA GLU A 306 1.79 -0.06 20.96
C GLU A 306 2.31 -0.15 19.52
N GLU A 307 2.06 -1.27 18.82
CA GLU A 307 2.39 -1.39 17.41
C GLU A 307 1.63 -0.39 16.55
N VAL A 308 0.34 -0.20 16.83
CA VAL A 308 -0.49 0.81 16.13
C VAL A 308 0.10 2.20 16.35
N LEU A 309 0.35 2.58 17.61
CA LEU A 309 0.92 3.89 17.92
C LEU A 309 2.30 4.12 17.27
N ARG A 310 3.17 3.10 17.29
CA ARG A 310 4.49 3.16 16.68
C ARG A 310 4.38 3.53 15.20
N VAL A 311 3.49 2.85 14.47
CA VAL A 311 3.38 3.07 13.04
C VAL A 311 2.52 4.27 12.66
N THR A 312 1.62 4.78 13.50
CA THR A 312 0.77 5.92 13.12
C THR A 312 1.21 7.27 13.66
N ARG A 313 2.06 7.33 14.70
CA ARG A 313 2.59 8.60 15.23
C ARG A 313 3.89 9.04 14.57
N GLU A 314 4.63 8.14 13.92
CA GLU A 314 5.83 8.46 13.13
C GLU A 314 5.46 8.98 11.73
N GLY A 315 4.50 9.92 11.61
CA GLY A 315 3.94 10.35 10.33
C GLY A 315 3.44 11.78 10.33
#